data_AF-A0A4Q5N491-F1
#
_entry.id   AF-A0A4Q5N491-F1
#
_cell.length_a   1.000
_cell.length_b   1.000
_cell.length_c   1.000
_cell.angle_alpha   90.00
_cell.angle_beta   90.00
_cell.angle_gamma   90.00
#
_symmetry.space_group_name_H-M   'P 1'
#
loop_
_entity.id
_entity.type
_entity.pdbx_description
1 polymer ?
#
loop_
_entity_poly.entity_id
_entity_poly.type
_entity_poly.pdbx_seq_one_letter_code
_entity_poly.pdbx_strand_id
1 'polypeptide(L)'
;MSTLTTPATSGSGDPTGTGAPAAADVLADETVPAPEERLRYRLLTGPDDRAFCERVSAALADGYRLHGNPTVTFNGVRVIAAQAVVLDSSPESTVPSWSAVTEAQS
;
A
#
# COMPACT_ATOMS: atom_id res chain seq x y z
N MET A 1 9.09 38.56 -56.54
CA MET A 1 10.54 38.34 -56.36
C MET A 1 10.77 38.20 -54.87
N SER A 2 10.84 36.98 -54.35
CA SER A 2 11.09 36.73 -52.93
C SER A 2 12.18 35.69 -52.80
N THR A 3 13.24 36.10 -52.11
CA THR A 3 14.52 35.43 -51.96
C THR A 3 14.44 34.25 -50.99
N LEU A 4 15.00 33.13 -51.42
CA LEU A 4 15.39 31.99 -50.59
C LEU A 4 16.63 32.35 -49.75
N THR A 5 16.62 32.06 -48.44
CA THR A 5 17.83 31.92 -47.61
C THR A 5 17.59 30.87 -46.51
N THR A 6 18.65 30.12 -46.28
CA THR A 6 18.90 28.75 -45.76
C THR A 6 18.66 28.48 -44.26
N PRO A 7 18.48 27.21 -43.83
CA PRO A 7 18.54 26.77 -42.43
C PRO A 7 19.92 26.20 -42.01
N ALA A 8 20.24 26.25 -40.71
CA ALA A 8 21.24 25.42 -40.01
C ALA A 8 20.91 25.41 -38.50
N THR A 9 20.36 24.33 -37.92
CA THR A 9 21.01 23.17 -37.29
C THR A 9 21.99 23.50 -36.16
N SER A 10 21.63 23.18 -34.89
CA SER A 10 22.55 22.58 -33.92
C SER A 10 21.88 22.16 -32.59
N GLY A 11 22.19 20.93 -32.14
CA GLY A 11 22.22 20.48 -30.73
C GLY A 11 20.89 20.01 -30.13
N SER A 12 20.50 18.73 -30.21
CA SER A 12 21.04 17.53 -29.52
C SER A 12 20.95 17.60 -27.99
N GLY A 13 19.90 16.98 -27.44
CA GLY A 13 19.74 16.78 -26.01
C GLY A 13 18.44 16.05 -25.63
N ASP A 14 18.20 14.86 -26.21
CA ASP A 14 17.18 13.93 -25.72
C ASP A 14 17.77 13.08 -24.57
N PRO A 15 17.31 13.20 -23.31
CA PRO A 15 17.32 12.07 -22.41
C PRO A 15 16.08 11.22 -22.68
N THR A 16 16.16 10.41 -23.74
CA THR A 16 15.31 9.24 -23.85
C THR A 16 15.76 8.26 -22.77
N GLY A 17 15.19 8.41 -21.57
CA GLY A 17 15.15 7.36 -20.56
C GLY A 17 14.15 6.29 -21.00
N THR A 18 14.36 5.66 -22.16
CA THR A 18 13.72 4.40 -22.52
C THR A 18 14.43 3.31 -21.73
N GLY A 19 14.01 3.17 -20.48
CA GLY A 19 14.15 1.92 -19.76
C GLY A 19 13.40 0.86 -20.57
N ALA A 20 14.19 -0.03 -21.18
CA ALA A 20 13.73 -1.18 -21.91
C ALA A 20 12.78 -2.05 -21.06
N PRO A 21 11.83 -2.75 -21.72
CA PRO A 21 10.79 -3.52 -21.07
C PRO A 21 11.35 -4.84 -20.55
N ALA A 22 11.06 -5.16 -19.30
CA ALA A 22 10.95 -6.54 -18.85
C ALA A 22 9.48 -6.78 -18.55
N ALA A 23 8.73 -7.03 -19.64
CA ALA A 23 7.44 -7.66 -19.55
C ALA A 23 7.61 -8.97 -18.77
N ALA A 24 6.81 -9.09 -17.73
CA ALA A 24 6.12 -10.30 -17.35
C ALA A 24 6.90 -11.60 -17.55
N ASP A 25 7.59 -12.04 -16.48
CA ASP A 25 7.51 -13.46 -16.15
C ASP A 25 6.04 -13.75 -15.84
N VAL A 26 5.34 -14.14 -16.90
CA VAL A 26 4.04 -14.80 -16.86
C VAL A 26 4.26 -16.14 -16.19
N LEU A 27 4.17 -16.17 -14.87
CA LEU A 27 3.66 -17.34 -14.16
C LEU A 27 2.22 -17.01 -13.80
N ALA A 28 1.34 -17.31 -14.75
CA ALA A 28 -0.03 -17.61 -14.44
C ALA A 28 -0.01 -18.86 -13.55
N ASP A 29 -0.01 -18.64 -12.25
CA ASP A 29 -0.54 -19.63 -11.33
C ASP A 29 -1.95 -19.16 -11.00
N GLU A 30 -2.93 -19.74 -11.70
CA GLU A 30 -4.35 -19.71 -11.35
C GLU A 30 -4.55 -20.49 -10.03
N THR A 31 -3.82 -20.11 -8.97
CA THR A 31 -4.17 -20.49 -7.62
C THR A 31 -5.33 -19.59 -7.26
N VAL A 32 -6.55 -20.11 -7.38
CA VAL A 32 -7.69 -19.63 -6.59
C VAL A 32 -7.17 -19.58 -5.16
N PRO A 33 -6.95 -18.39 -4.56
CA PRO A 33 -6.32 -18.38 -3.26
C PRO A 33 -7.27 -19.06 -2.30
N ALA A 34 -6.77 -20.15 -1.69
CA ALA A 34 -7.31 -20.72 -0.48
C ALA A 34 -7.71 -19.56 0.46
N PRO A 35 -8.87 -19.64 1.15
CA PRO A 35 -9.55 -18.49 1.73
C PRO A 35 -8.51 -17.62 2.43
N GLU A 36 -8.16 -16.52 1.77
CA GLU A 36 -7.01 -15.68 2.11
C GLU A 36 -7.05 -15.48 3.61
N GLU A 37 -6.09 -16.08 4.35
CA GLU A 37 -5.97 -15.85 5.78
C GLU A 37 -5.79 -14.35 5.93
N ARG A 38 -6.90 -13.67 6.23
CA ARG A 38 -6.98 -12.21 6.15
C ARG A 38 -5.85 -11.65 6.97
N LEU A 39 -4.90 -11.00 6.30
CA LEU A 39 -3.73 -10.43 6.96
C LEU A 39 -4.22 -9.54 8.10
N ARG A 40 -3.77 -9.83 9.32
CA ARG A 40 -4.18 -9.08 10.52
C ARG A 40 -3.69 -7.63 10.50
N TYR A 41 -2.68 -7.33 9.71
CA TYR A 41 -2.15 -6.00 9.51
C TYR A 41 -1.93 -5.78 8.02
N ARG A 42 -2.40 -4.63 7.51
CA ARG A 42 -2.16 -4.19 6.14
C ARG A 42 -1.79 -2.71 6.16
N LEU A 43 -0.70 -2.36 5.49
CA LEU A 43 -0.32 -0.97 5.27
C LEU A 43 -0.75 -0.57 3.86
N LEU A 44 -1.76 0.30 3.76
CA LEU A 44 -2.21 0.86 2.49
C LEU A 44 -1.40 2.12 2.20
N THR A 45 -0.77 2.18 1.03
CA THR A 45 -0.03 3.36 0.57
C THR A 45 -0.53 3.78 -0.82
N GLY A 46 -0.37 5.06 -1.14
CA GLY A 46 -0.75 5.57 -2.45
C GLY A 46 -0.79 7.09 -2.51
N PRO A 47 -1.07 7.67 -3.68
CA PRO A 47 -1.38 9.09 -3.78
C PRO A 47 -2.58 9.45 -2.92
N ASP A 48 -2.58 10.67 -2.37
CA ASP A 48 -3.73 11.22 -1.64
C ASP A 48 -4.85 11.58 -2.65
N ASP A 49 -5.62 10.58 -3.05
CA ASP A 49 -6.71 10.70 -4.02
C ASP A 49 -7.95 9.88 -3.61
N ARG A 50 -9.02 10.03 -4.40
CA ARG A 50 -10.28 9.30 -4.17
C ARG A 50 -10.08 7.78 -4.16
N ALA A 51 -9.20 7.25 -5.02
CA ALA A 51 -8.96 5.82 -5.09
C ALA A 51 -8.30 5.29 -3.81
N PHE A 52 -7.42 6.08 -3.17
CA PHE A 52 -6.89 5.75 -1.85
C PHE A 52 -7.99 5.72 -0.78
N CYS A 53 -8.84 6.75 -0.74
CA CYS A 53 -9.98 6.80 0.18
C CYS A 53 -10.91 5.60 0.00
N GLU A 54 -11.18 5.18 -1.24
CA GLU A 54 -12.00 4.00 -1.54
C GLU A 54 -11.36 2.70 -1.05
N ARG A 55 -10.04 2.51 -1.20
CA ARG A 55 -9.33 1.34 -0.67
C ARG A 55 -9.37 1.27 0.86
N VAL A 56 -9.18 2.40 1.54
CA VAL A 56 -9.28 2.47 3.01
C VAL A 56 -10.72 2.16 3.45
N SER A 57 -11.71 2.75 2.76
CA SER A 57 -13.13 2.52 3.06
C SER A 57 -13.54 1.06 2.86
N ALA A 58 -13.03 0.40 1.81
CA ALA A 58 -13.26 -1.02 1.57
C ALA A 58 -12.67 -1.87 2.70
N ALA A 59 -11.44 -1.60 3.14
CA ALA A 59 -10.85 -2.30 4.28
C ALA A 59 -11.66 -2.12 5.57
N LEU A 60 -12.19 -0.92 5.81
CA LEU A 60 -13.08 -0.67 6.95
C LEU A 60 -14.40 -1.45 6.83
N ALA A 61 -14.99 -1.52 5.64
CA ALA A 61 -16.19 -2.32 5.38
C ALA A 61 -15.95 -3.83 5.58
N ASP A 62 -14.74 -4.31 5.28
CA ASP A 62 -14.33 -5.68 5.54
C ASP A 62 -14.17 -5.99 7.05
N GLY A 63 -14.23 -4.97 7.92
CA GLY A 63 -14.09 -5.11 9.38
C GLY A 63 -12.67 -4.87 9.91
N TYR A 64 -11.77 -4.33 9.08
CA TYR A 64 -10.52 -3.77 9.60
C TYR A 64 -10.78 -2.47 10.38
N ARG A 65 -9.85 -2.13 11.27
CA ARG A 65 -9.82 -0.87 12.02
C ARG A 65 -8.57 -0.07 11.66
N LEU A 66 -8.66 1.25 11.72
CA LEU A 66 -7.50 2.13 11.52
C LEU A 66 -6.53 1.96 12.69
N HIS A 67 -5.25 1.76 12.36
CA HIS A 67 -4.18 1.73 13.33
C HIS A 67 -3.49 3.10 13.37
N GLY A 68 -3.91 3.94 14.32
CA GLY A 68 -3.35 5.28 14.51
C GLY A 68 -3.73 6.27 13.40
N ASN A 69 -2.98 7.38 13.34
CA ASN A 69 -3.20 8.47 12.39
C ASN A 69 -2.57 8.16 11.02
N PRO A 70 -3.16 8.65 9.91
CA PRO A 70 -2.54 8.57 8.60
C PRO A 70 -1.22 9.34 8.57
N THR A 71 -0.25 8.82 7.83
CA THR A 71 1.00 9.52 7.51
C THR A 71 0.93 10.03 6.09
N VAL A 72 1.30 11.28 5.87
CA VAL A 72 1.27 11.92 4.55
C VAL A 72 2.63 12.56 4.27
N THR A 73 3.21 12.30 3.09
CA THR A 73 4.51 12.83 2.68
C THR A 73 4.49 13.30 1.22
N PHE A 74 5.27 14.32 0.88
CA PHE A 74 5.39 14.82 -0.48
C PHE A 74 6.67 14.28 -1.13
N ASN A 75 6.55 13.60 -2.27
CA ASN A 75 7.69 12.98 -2.95
C ASN A 75 8.36 13.89 -4.01
N GLY A 76 8.06 15.18 -4.03
CA GLY A 76 8.52 16.13 -5.05
C GLY A 76 7.59 16.26 -6.25
N VAL A 77 6.68 15.31 -6.46
CA VAL A 77 5.71 15.33 -7.57
C VAL A 77 4.28 15.31 -7.07
N ARG A 78 3.96 14.48 -6.08
CA ARG A 78 2.62 14.33 -5.52
C ARG A 78 2.67 13.99 -4.03
N VAL A 79 1.53 14.19 -3.39
CA VAL A 79 1.31 13.80 -2.00
C VAL A 79 1.04 12.29 -1.95
N ILE A 80 1.77 11.59 -1.08
CA ILE A 80 1.63 10.16 -0.81
C ILE A 80 1.10 9.99 0.61
N ALA A 81 -0.05 9.34 0.72
CA ALA A 81 -0.66 8.93 1.98
C ALA A 81 -0.34 7.47 2.29
N ALA A 82 -0.20 7.18 3.58
CA ALA A 82 -0.04 5.85 4.14
C ALA A 82 -0.98 5.70 5.34
N GLN A 83 -1.78 4.64 5.33
CA GLN A 83 -2.70 4.29 6.41
C GLN A 83 -2.55 2.81 6.75
N ALA A 84 -2.25 2.53 8.01
CA ALA A 84 -2.25 1.17 8.53
C ALA A 84 -3.67 0.78 8.94
N VAL A 85 -4.07 -0.45 8.60
CA VAL A 85 -5.34 -1.06 9.00
C VAL A 85 -5.07 -2.42 9.64
N VAL A 86 -5.74 -2.71 10.74
CA VAL A 86 -5.59 -3.94 11.52
C VAL A 86 -6.92 -4.67 11.62
N LEU A 87 -6.88 -5.98 11.54
CA LEU A 87 -8.03 -6.83 11.83
C LEU A 87 -7.85 -7.38 13.25
N ASP A 88 -8.80 -7.07 14.11
CA ASP A 88 -8.86 -7.68 15.44
C ASP A 88 -9.25 -9.15 15.28
N SER A 89 -8.26 -10.02 15.16
CA SER A 89 -8.44 -11.38 15.65
C SER A 89 -8.48 -11.26 17.17
N SER A 90 -9.62 -11.39 17.80
CA SER A 90 -9.62 -11.72 19.22
C SER A 90 -9.29 -13.21 19.31
N PRO A 91 -8.06 -13.65 19.66
CA PRO A 91 -8.02 -14.72 20.61
C PRO A 91 -8.59 -14.09 21.88
N GLU A 92 -9.71 -14.63 22.32
CA GLU A 92 -10.20 -14.44 23.68
C GLU A 92 -8.99 -14.28 24.61
N SER A 93 -8.83 -13.09 25.18
CA SER A 93 -7.85 -12.86 26.24
C SER A 93 -8.43 -13.51 27.48
N THR A 94 -8.47 -14.85 27.49
CA THR A 94 -8.52 -15.64 28.70
C THR A 94 -7.20 -15.38 29.38
N VAL A 95 -7.13 -14.30 30.16
CA VAL A 95 -6.21 -14.28 31.28
C VAL A 95 -6.64 -15.45 32.17
N PRO A 96 -5.84 -16.54 32.31
CA PRO A 96 -6.15 -17.49 33.35
C PRO A 96 -6.04 -16.72 34.68
N SER A 97 -7.19 -16.51 35.32
CA SER A 97 -7.29 -16.03 36.68
C SER A 97 -6.69 -17.10 37.59
N TRP A 98 -5.36 -17.17 37.66
CA TRP A 98 -4.66 -17.94 38.68
C TRP A 98 -4.61 -17.12 39.98
N SER A 99 -5.77 -16.66 40.45
CA SER A 99 -5.90 -16.02 41.77
C SER A 99 -6.62 -16.92 42.77
N ALA A 100 -6.65 -18.23 42.53
CA ALA A 100 -7.23 -19.21 43.46
C ALA A 100 -6.24 -20.33 43.88
N VAL A 101 -4.94 -20.02 43.98
CA VAL A 101 -3.99 -20.85 44.74
C VAL A 101 -3.31 -19.95 45.75
N THR A 102 -3.84 -19.91 46.97
CA THR A 102 -3.12 -20.14 48.24
C THR A 102 -4.15 -19.99 49.36
N GLU A 103 -5.04 -20.98 49.48
CA GLU A 103 -5.65 -21.32 50.76
C GLU A 103 -5.07 -22.69 51.13
N ALA A 104 -4.66 -22.83 52.39
CA ALA A 104 -3.92 -23.94 52.98
C ALA A 104 -2.42 -24.02 52.64
N GLN A 105 -1.58 -23.41 53.49
CA GLN A 105 -0.61 -24.18 54.27
C GLN A 105 -0.48 -23.59 55.69
N SER A 106 -0.34 -24.53 56.62
CA SER A 106 -0.52 -24.53 58.08
C SER A 106 0.24 -23.50 58.91
#